data_AF-L9L3P1-F1
#
_entry.id   AF-L9L3P1-F1
#
_cell.length_a   1.000
_cell.length_b   1.000
_cell.length_c   1.000
_cell.angle_alpha   90.00
_cell.angle_beta   90.00
_cell.angle_gamma   90.00
#
_symmetry.space_group_name_H-M   'P 1'
#
loop_
_entity.id
_entity.type
_entity.pdbx_description
1 polymer ?
#
loop_
_entity_poly.entity_id
_entity_poly.type
_entity_poly.pdbx_seq_one_letter_code
_entity_poly.pdbx_strand_id
1 'polypeptide(L)'
;MREQYMRGGEGFIICYSVTDRQSFQEAAKFKELIFQVRHTCEIPLVLVGNKIDLEQFRQCQRTDSEMDNGNDKRKGETIGKKDG
;
A
#
# COMPACT_ATOMS: atom_id res chain seq x y z
N MET A 1 21.78 -2.41 6.61
CA MET A 1 21.21 -3.67 6.07
C MET A 1 19.84 -3.46 5.41
N ARG A 2 18.80 -2.94 6.10
CA ARG A 2 17.45 -2.74 5.49
C ARG A 2 17.47 -1.90 4.20
N GLU A 3 18.22 -0.80 4.18
CA GLU A 3 18.34 0.05 2.98
C GLU A 3 18.94 -0.66 1.77
N GLN A 4 19.88 -1.60 1.96
CA GLN A 4 20.47 -2.33 0.84
C GLN A 4 19.44 -3.24 0.16
N TYR A 5 18.62 -3.93 0.95
CA TYR A 5 17.50 -4.73 0.44
C TYR A 5 16.43 -3.86 -0.22
N MET A 6 16.17 -2.68 0.34
CA MET A 6 15.24 -1.71 -0.26
C MET A 6 15.75 -1.10 -1.56
N ARG A 7 17.07 -1.00 -1.78
CA ARG A 7 17.64 -0.47 -3.03
C ARG A 7 17.70 -1.53 -4.15
N GLY A 8 18.07 -2.76 -3.80
CA GLY A 8 18.35 -3.83 -4.77
C GLY A 8 17.31 -4.95 -4.86
N GLY A 9 16.27 -4.94 -4.03
CA GLY A 9 15.21 -5.96 -4.07
C GLY A 9 14.37 -5.88 -5.34
N GLU A 10 14.14 -7.03 -5.96
CA GLU A 10 13.32 -7.18 -7.18
C GLU A 10 11.81 -7.32 -6.87
N GLY A 11 11.46 -7.55 -5.60
CA GLY A 11 10.09 -7.64 -5.13
C GLY A 11 10.00 -7.63 -3.61
N PHE A 12 8.84 -7.23 -3.08
CA PHE A 12 8.64 -7.04 -1.65
C PHE A 12 7.36 -7.72 -1.15
N ILE A 13 7.44 -8.33 0.02
CA ILE A 13 6.28 -8.78 0.78
C ILE A 13 6.24 -7.95 2.06
N ILE A 14 5.13 -7.27 2.29
CA ILE A 14 4.90 -6.50 3.53
C ILE A 14 3.83 -7.23 4.33
N CYS A 15 4.23 -7.78 5.48
CA CYS A 15 3.31 -8.48 6.37
C CYS A 15 2.85 -7.56 7.50
N TYR A 16 1.56 -7.57 7.81
CA TYR A 16 0.98 -6.99 9.01
C TYR A 16 0.25 -8.07 9.82
N SER A 17 -0.07 -7.82 11.07
CA SER A 17 -0.88 -8.73 11.89
C SER A 17 -2.35 -8.33 11.81
N VAL A 18 -3.25 -9.26 11.50
CA VAL A 18 -4.69 -8.96 11.47
C VAL A 18 -5.25 -8.58 12.84
N THR A 19 -4.50 -8.91 13.90
CA THR A 19 -4.81 -8.59 15.30
C THR A 19 -4.24 -7.26 15.78
N ASP A 20 -3.60 -6.48 14.90
CA ASP A 20 -2.95 -5.22 15.27
C ASP A 20 -3.11 -4.19 14.15
N ARG A 21 -4.01 -3.23 14.37
CA ARG A 21 -4.30 -2.16 13.41
C ARG A 21 -3.10 -1.24 13.15
N GLN A 22 -2.22 -1.04 14.14
CA GLN A 22 -1.03 -0.21 13.97
C GLN A 22 -0.06 -0.87 12.99
N SER A 23 0.13 -2.19 13.07
CA SER A 23 0.99 -2.91 12.12
C SER A 23 0.54 -2.75 10.66
N PHE A 24 -0.77 -2.63 10.41
CA PHE A 24 -1.31 -2.34 9.08
C PHE A 24 -0.97 -0.91 8.60
N GLN A 25 -1.07 0.08 9.49
CA GLN A 25 -0.70 1.46 9.17
C GLN A 25 0.81 1.59 8.89
N GLU A 26 1.64 0.86 9.64
CA GLU A 26 3.08 0.82 9.40
C GLU A 26 3.43 0.14 8.08
N ALA A 27 2.70 -0.90 7.69
CA ALA A 27 2.85 -1.54 6.38
C ALA A 27 2.65 -0.54 5.22
N ALA A 28 1.69 0.38 5.33
CA ALA A 28 1.50 1.45 4.34
C ALA A 28 2.72 2.39 4.26
N LYS A 29 3.27 2.79 5.40
CA LYS A 29 4.49 3.61 5.46
C LYS A 29 5.70 2.90 4.86
N PHE A 30 5.80 1.57 5.03
CA PHE A 30 6.87 0.79 4.40
C PHE A 30 6.75 0.73 2.87
N LYS A 31 5.52 0.63 2.32
CA LYS A 31 5.28 0.73 0.88
C LYS A 31 5.79 2.07 0.33
N GLU A 32 5.43 3.18 0.98
CA GLU A 32 5.90 4.52 0.60
C GLU A 32 7.42 4.64 0.64
N LEU A 33 8.04 4.15 1.72
CA LEU A 33 9.49 4.19 1.88
C LEU A 33 10.22 3.38 0.80
N ILE A 34 9.71 2.20 0.44
CA ILE A 34 10.28 1.38 -0.63
C ILE A 34 10.23 2.15 -1.96
N PHE A 35 9.10 2.75 -2.31
CA PHE A 35 8.97 3.53 -3.54
C PHE A 35 9.86 4.79 -3.53
N GLN A 36 10.01 5.45 -2.38
CA GLN A 36 10.94 6.58 -2.23
C GLN A 36 12.39 6.16 -2.47
N VAL A 37 12.82 5.03 -1.90
CA VAL A 37 14.19 4.51 -2.06
C VAL A 37 14.45 4.01 -3.48
N ARG A 38 13.43 3.43 -4.13
CA ARG A 38 13.53 2.86 -5.48
C ARG A 38 13.32 3.88 -6.59
N HIS A 39 12.71 5.03 -6.29
CA HIS A 39 12.30 6.05 -7.26
C HIS A 39 11.37 5.50 -8.36
N THR A 40 10.60 4.45 -8.07
CA THR A 40 9.62 3.84 -8.99
C THR A 40 8.53 3.10 -8.21
N CYS A 41 7.34 3.00 -8.80
CA CYS A 41 6.20 2.20 -8.30
C CYS A 41 6.03 0.87 -9.06
N GLU A 42 6.90 0.55 -10.02
CA GLU A 42 6.78 -0.62 -10.90
C GLU A 42 7.30 -1.93 -10.28
N ILE A 43 7.60 -1.94 -8.98
CA ILE A 43 8.18 -3.10 -8.31
C ILE A 43 7.06 -3.98 -7.76
N PRO A 44 7.08 -5.30 -8.03
CA PRO A 44 6.13 -6.23 -7.44
C PRO A 44 6.10 -6.11 -5.91
N LEU A 45 4.92 -5.81 -5.36
CA LEU A 45 4.70 -5.67 -3.94
C LEU A 45 3.42 -6.39 -3.53
N VAL A 46 3.52 -7.24 -2.51
CA VAL A 46 2.37 -7.98 -1.95
C VAL A 46 2.19 -7.59 -0.49
N LEU A 47 0.97 -7.20 -0.13
CA LEU A 47 0.58 -6.99 1.25
C LEU A 47 -0.04 -8.28 1.81
N VAL A 48 0.39 -8.70 3.01
CA VAL A 48 -0.05 -9.96 3.64
C VAL A 48 -0.58 -9.69 5.04
N GLY A 49 -1.86 -10.03 5.26
CA GLY A 49 -2.46 -10.09 6.60
C GLY A 49 -2.13 -11.41 7.28
N ASN A 50 -1.22 -11.39 8.23
CA ASN A 50 -0.73 -12.54 8.98
C ASN A 50 -1.55 -12.76 10.28
N LYS A 51 -1.40 -13.94 10.90
CA LYS A 51 -2.10 -14.38 12.13
C LYS A 51 -3.62 -14.55 11.98
N ILE A 52 -4.04 -15.04 10.81
CA ILE A 52 -5.46 -15.25 10.50
C ILE A 52 -6.14 -16.29 11.40
N ASP A 53 -5.36 -17.12 12.08
CA ASP A 53 -5.81 -18.07 13.11
C ASP A 53 -6.42 -17.37 14.34
N LEU A 54 -6.06 -16.10 14.58
CA LEU A 54 -6.53 -15.30 15.71
C LEU A 54 -7.77 -14.45 15.38
N GLU A 55 -8.77 -15.05 14.72
CA GLU A 55 -9.95 -14.35 14.20
C GLU A 55 -10.72 -13.58 15.28
N GLN A 56 -10.82 -14.13 16.48
CA GLN A 56 -11.49 -13.50 17.63
C GLN A 56 -10.84 -12.18 18.08
N PHE A 57 -9.56 -11.96 17.72
CA PHE A 57 -8.81 -10.75 18.03
C PHE A 57 -8.60 -9.87 16.79
N ARG A 58 -9.29 -10.16 15.68
CA ARG A 58 -9.15 -9.40 14.44
C ARG A 58 -9.55 -7.94 14.64
N GLN A 59 -8.63 -7.04 14.28
CA GLN A 59 -8.82 -5.58 14.27
C GLN A 59 -8.80 -5.01 12.83
N CYS A 60 -8.37 -5.83 11.85
CA CYS A 60 -8.27 -5.46 10.45
C CYS A 60 -9.19 -6.36 9.60
N GLN A 61 -10.18 -5.76 8.96
CA GLN A 61 -11.05 -6.40 7.99
C GLN A 61 -10.36 -6.52 6.63
N ARG A 62 -10.82 -7.46 5.78
CA ARG A 62 -10.29 -7.57 4.41
C ARG A 62 -10.58 -6.31 3.59
N THR A 63 -11.71 -5.66 3.84
CA THR A 63 -12.13 -4.39 3.23
C THR A 63 -11.26 -3.21 3.63
N ASP A 64 -10.53 -3.27 4.76
CA ASP A 64 -9.55 -2.24 5.14
C ASP A 64 -8.35 -2.20 4.18
N SER A 65 -8.18 -3.21 3.31
CA SER A 65 -7.02 -3.38 2.43
C SER A 65 -7.00 -2.44 1.22
N GLU A 66 -7.92 -1.47 1.14
CA GLU A 66 -7.82 -0.34 0.22
C GLU A 66 -6.69 0.59 0.70
N MET A 67 -5.44 0.13 0.58
CA MET A 67 -4.30 1.03 0.58
C MET A 67 -4.43 1.89 -0.67
N ASP A 68 -4.95 3.12 -0.48
CA ASP A 68 -5.12 4.16 -1.48
C ASP A 68 -4.14 3.99 -2.65
N ASN A 69 -4.66 3.52 -3.80
CA ASN A 69 -3.95 3.56 -5.06
C ASN A 69 -4.02 4.99 -5.54
N GLY A 70 -3.26 5.87 -4.88
CA GLY A 70 -3.13 7.27 -5.23
C GLY A 70 -2.42 7.42 -6.58
N ASN A 71 -3.10 7.09 -7.68
CA ASN A 71 -2.84 7.67 -9.00
C ASN A 71 -3.94 7.38 -10.07
N ASP A 72 -5.23 7.54 -9.77
CA ASP A 72 -6.24 7.77 -10.81
C ASP A 72 -6.98 9.10 -10.60
N LYS A 73 -6.26 10.20 -10.87
CA LYS A 73 -6.86 11.50 -11.20
C LYS A 73 -6.25 12.00 -12.51
N ARG A 74 -6.37 11.22 -13.59
CA ARG A 74 -6.30 11.83 -14.93
C ARG A 74 -7.56 12.67 -15.11
N LYS A 75 -7.35 13.99 -15.05
CA LYS A 75 -8.33 15.06 -15.24
C LYS A 75 -9.33 14.73 -16.36
N GLY A 76 -10.54 14.32 -15.98
CA GLY A 76 -11.74 14.59 -16.75
C GLY A 76 -12.22 15.98 -16.40
N GLU A 77 -11.63 17.02 -16.99
CA GLU A 77 -12.28 18.32 -17.06
C GLU A 77 -13.14 18.35 -18.32
N THR A 78 -14.44 18.36 -18.04
CA THR A 78 -15.60 18.31 -18.91
C THR A 78 -15.52 19.29 -20.09
N ILE A 79 -15.67 18.74 -21.29
CA ILE A 79 -16.13 19.46 -22.47
C ILE A 79 -17.49 20.09 -22.14
N GLY A 80 -17.57 21.42 -22.18
CA GLY A 80 -18.82 22.14 -22.40
C GLY A 80 -19.14 23.26 -21.41
N LYS A 81 -18.78 24.49 -21.79
CA LYS A 81 -19.72 25.61 -21.73
C LYS A 81 -19.71 26.32 -23.08
N LYS A 82 -20.80 26.10 -23.83
CA LYS A 82 -21.38 27.12 -24.70
C LYS A 82 -21.55 28.40 -23.87
N ASP A 83 -21.26 29.54 -24.46
CA ASP A 83 -22.10 30.75 -24.45
C ASP A 83 -21.27 31.90 -25.04
N GLY A 84 -21.76 32.47 -26.16
CA GLY A 84 -21.14 33.58 -26.90
C GLY A 84 -21.40 33.49 -28.38
#